data_AF-A0A662V5L8-F1
#
_entry.id   AF-A0A662V5L8-F1
#
_cell.length_a   1.000
_cell.length_b   1.000
_cell.length_c   1.000
_cell.angle_alpha   90.00
_cell.angle_beta   90.00
_cell.angle_gamma   90.00
#
_symmetry.space_group_name_H-M   'P 1'
#
loop_
_entity.id
_entity.type
_entity.pdbx_description
1 polymer ?
#
loop_
_entity_poly.entity_id
_entity_poly.type
_entity_poly.pdbx_seq_one_letter_code
_entity_poly.pdbx_strand_id
1 'polypeptide(L)'
;MADIMVKQRLLLPVQVIEKTLKVMQKYGEQSRECIAYWLGERLDEDSIVVNEVYIPKQYATVIASKVQETDVARLFSILEIDEKVLVAQLHTHPGSAFHSLIDDEYPVAFEENFLSLVVPHYGFIDTGSFPKLSKVYIYNEGLWSEIPFEEVITIIPGRFREDLFHRTKLLIKEYASQASVHIDQIANYRVAVVLSEVAFKNVLKYFTMLVTAINLLARLSFNIDVLLPEISTPEEFRNISIYRRKASNLVRVIYCSVNPFGTIRVNSKKRGLYDVALVIGAENEFGVNAKKKIFIDSFGWTSLLWYQEDFCYNPSPEIKEYNPISACAAVALGIAEVFKSMLNNIYGLNVESNKSLKLSLLNYHIDSPTYFEPQLPEVIDVGKVYLIGAGSLGNAIMYLLTLFSLKYKVRGTMYIVDPDVLETSNLSRHILATIADIGDFKANIVLKRARIPSLKIVSICG
;
A
#
# COMPACT_ATOMS: atom_id res chain seq x y z
N MET A 1 15.68 13.50 32.68
CA MET A 1 15.48 12.61 31.53
C MET A 1 14.33 13.19 30.76
N ALA A 2 14.62 13.97 29.72
CA ALA A 2 13.59 14.45 28.81
C ALA A 2 13.10 13.22 28.02
N ASP A 3 11.80 13.03 27.90
CA ASP A 3 11.21 12.01 27.03
C ASP A 3 11.76 12.21 25.62
N ILE A 4 12.68 11.36 25.19
CA ILE A 4 13.03 11.22 23.78
C ILE A 4 11.82 10.52 23.15
N MET A 5 10.75 11.27 22.90
CA MET A 5 9.64 10.78 22.11
C MET A 5 10.15 10.61 20.69
N VAL A 6 10.39 9.36 20.29
CA VAL A 6 10.49 9.01 18.87
C VAL A 6 9.21 9.52 18.21
N LYS A 7 9.34 10.55 17.39
CA LYS A 7 8.18 11.21 16.73
C LYS A 7 7.40 10.27 15.81
N GLN A 8 8.00 9.15 15.40
CA GLN A 8 7.45 8.27 14.36
C GLN A 8 7.44 6.80 14.77
N ARG A 9 6.28 6.16 14.64
CA ARG A 9 6.11 4.71 14.79
C ARG A 9 6.71 3.99 13.58
N LEU A 10 7.77 3.22 13.82
CA LEU A 10 8.36 2.37 12.78
C LEU A 10 7.71 1.00 12.77
N LEU A 11 7.14 0.62 11.63
CA LEU A 11 6.51 -0.67 11.39
C LEU A 11 7.47 -1.55 10.59
N LEU A 12 7.94 -2.64 11.18
CA LEU A 12 8.96 -3.51 10.60
C LEU A 12 8.41 -4.92 10.33
N PRO A 13 8.05 -5.26 9.08
CA PRO A 13 7.72 -6.63 8.69
C PRO A 13 8.90 -7.56 8.97
N VAL A 14 8.63 -8.69 9.61
CA VAL A 14 9.65 -9.68 9.99
C VAL A 14 10.52 -10.14 8.81
N GLN A 15 9.95 -10.16 7.60
CA GLN A 15 10.68 -10.48 6.37
C GLN A 15 11.84 -9.53 6.05
N VAL A 16 11.82 -8.30 6.56
CA VAL A 16 12.91 -7.33 6.40
C VAL A 16 14.08 -7.78 7.27
N ILE A 17 13.82 -8.22 8.51
CA ILE A 17 14.84 -8.81 9.40
C ILE A 17 15.45 -10.05 8.75
N GLU A 18 14.63 -10.96 8.23
CA GLU A 18 15.10 -12.18 7.54
C GLU A 18 16.02 -11.84 6.35
N LYS A 19 15.65 -10.84 5.53
CA LYS A 19 16.47 -10.36 4.41
C LYS A 19 17.77 -9.73 4.89
N THR A 20 17.72 -8.91 5.94
CA THR A 20 18.89 -8.28 6.55
C THR A 20 19.88 -9.32 7.05
N LEU A 21 19.43 -10.25 7.89
CA LEU A 21 20.24 -11.34 8.42
C LEU A 21 20.85 -12.18 7.31
N LYS A 22 20.07 -12.55 6.29
CA LYS A 22 20.57 -13.33 5.15
C LYS A 22 21.70 -12.63 4.40
N VAL A 23 21.68 -11.30 4.29
CA VAL A 23 22.78 -10.57 3.66
C VAL A 23 23.98 -10.50 4.60
N MET A 24 23.76 -10.13 5.85
CA MET A 24 24.81 -10.00 6.87
C MET A 24 25.59 -11.30 7.03
N GLN A 25 24.89 -12.44 7.14
CA GLN A 25 25.50 -13.76 7.26
C GLN A 25 26.39 -14.13 6.07
N LYS A 26 26.08 -13.69 4.84
CA LYS A 26 26.95 -13.91 3.67
C LYS A 26 28.28 -13.17 3.77
N TYR A 27 28.30 -11.99 4.40
CA TYR A 27 29.55 -11.30 4.71
C TYR A 27 30.26 -12.00 5.89
N GLY A 28 29.49 -12.40 6.91
CA GLY A 28 29.98 -13.15 8.05
C GLY A 28 30.67 -14.48 7.71
N GLU A 29 30.19 -15.19 6.68
CA GLU A 29 30.82 -16.41 6.15
C GLU A 29 32.28 -16.17 5.70
N GLN A 30 32.62 -14.92 5.35
CA GLN A 30 33.96 -14.50 4.97
C GLN A 30 34.69 -13.77 6.13
N SER A 31 34.13 -13.82 7.34
CA SER A 31 34.58 -13.06 8.52
C SER A 31 34.69 -11.58 8.22
N ARG A 32 33.65 -11.02 7.59
CA ARG A 32 33.57 -9.59 7.24
C ARG A 32 32.36 -8.95 7.89
N GLU A 33 32.54 -7.73 8.35
CA GLU A 33 31.42 -6.86 8.72
C GLU A 33 30.58 -6.50 7.49
N CYS A 34 29.35 -6.03 7.73
CA CYS A 34 28.41 -5.68 6.69
C CYS A 34 27.61 -4.45 7.09
N ILE A 35 27.62 -3.42 6.24
CA ILE A 35 26.71 -2.27 6.30
C ILE A 35 25.49 -2.54 5.42
N ALA A 36 24.32 -2.23 5.94
CA ALA A 36 23.05 -2.23 5.25
C ALA A 36 22.25 -0.97 5.64
N TYR A 37 21.32 -0.57 4.79
CA TYR A 37 20.39 0.52 5.07
C TYR A 37 18.96 0.02 5.00
N TRP A 38 18.15 0.39 5.98
CA TRP A 38 16.72 0.17 5.94
C TRP A 38 16.03 1.37 5.31
N LEU A 39 15.27 1.10 4.25
CA LEU A 39 14.46 2.08 3.55
C LEU A 39 12.98 1.80 3.82
N GLY A 40 12.20 2.87 3.87
CA GLY A 40 10.78 2.78 4.18
C GLY A 40 9.91 3.75 3.41
N GLU A 41 8.61 3.52 3.54
CA GLU A 41 7.54 4.35 2.98
C GLU A 41 6.81 5.05 4.13
N ARG A 42 6.64 6.36 4.02
CA ARG A 42 5.84 7.13 4.97
C ARG A 42 4.36 6.87 4.71
N LEU A 43 3.66 6.33 5.70
CA LEU A 43 2.25 5.97 5.60
C LEU A 43 1.32 7.12 5.98
N ASP A 44 1.74 7.90 6.98
CA ASP A 44 1.09 9.13 7.44
C ASP A 44 2.12 10.04 8.12
N GLU A 45 1.65 11.05 8.85
CA GLU A 45 2.52 12.03 9.52
C GLU A 45 3.44 11.38 10.58
N ASP A 46 2.97 10.29 11.19
CA ASP A 46 3.57 9.69 12.38
C ASP A 46 4.05 8.25 12.16
N SER A 47 3.84 7.65 10.99
CA SER A 47 4.11 6.23 10.76
C SER A 47 4.92 5.97 9.49
N ILE A 48 5.95 5.12 9.61
CA ILE A 48 6.75 4.63 8.48
C ILE A 48 6.74 3.11 8.49
N VAL A 49 6.54 2.50 7.32
CA VAL A 49 6.79 1.07 7.14
C VAL A 49 8.16 0.86 6.52
N VAL A 50 9.00 0.07 7.19
CA VAL A 50 10.27 -0.40 6.63
C VAL A 50 9.95 -1.55 5.70
N ASN A 51 10.30 -1.45 4.42
CA ASN A 51 9.94 -2.49 3.45
C ASN A 51 11.11 -2.94 2.56
N GLU A 52 12.25 -2.27 2.66
CA GLU A 52 13.41 -2.53 1.81
C GLU A 52 14.71 -2.52 2.61
N VAL A 53 15.58 -3.47 2.25
CA VAL A 53 16.96 -3.54 2.72
C VAL A 53 17.86 -3.21 1.54
N TYR A 54 18.50 -2.05 1.60
CA TYR A 54 19.47 -1.61 0.61
C TYR A 54 20.87 -2.00 1.05
N ILE A 55 21.60 -2.67 0.16
CA ILE A 55 22.96 -3.13 0.40
C ILE A 55 23.89 -2.35 -0.53
N PRO A 56 24.66 -1.38 -0.02
CA PRO A 56 25.61 -0.65 -0.84
C PRO A 56 26.79 -1.54 -1.23
N LYS A 57 27.54 -1.15 -2.26
CA LYS A 57 28.90 -1.67 -2.38
C LYS A 57 29.75 -1.10 -1.26
N GLN A 58 30.56 -1.97 -0.67
CA GLN A 58 31.31 -1.67 0.53
C GLN A 58 32.61 -2.46 0.54
N TYR A 59 33.62 -1.87 1.15
CA TYR A 59 34.83 -2.56 1.56
C TYR A 59 34.60 -3.02 2.99
N ALA A 60 34.80 -4.32 3.25
CA ALA A 60 34.62 -4.88 4.57
C ALA A 60 35.83 -5.73 4.96
N THR A 61 36.24 -5.56 6.20
CA THR A 61 37.28 -6.32 6.88
C THR A 61 36.66 -7.03 8.08
N VAL A 62 37.49 -7.68 8.89
CA VAL A 62 37.06 -8.41 10.09
C VAL A 62 36.42 -7.50 11.15
N ILE A 63 36.83 -6.23 11.22
CA ILE A 63 36.52 -5.29 12.31
C ILE A 63 36.13 -3.89 11.83
N ALA A 64 35.96 -3.71 10.53
CA ALA A 64 35.62 -2.42 9.96
C ALA A 64 35.00 -2.60 8.58
N SER A 65 34.03 -1.74 8.26
CA SER A 65 33.41 -1.65 6.95
C SER A 65 33.27 -0.19 6.51
N LYS A 66 33.39 0.06 5.21
CA LYS A 66 33.28 1.40 4.62
C LYS A 66 32.50 1.32 3.31
N VAL A 67 31.49 2.18 3.18
CA VAL A 67 30.72 2.33 1.94
C VAL A 67 31.44 3.26 0.98
N GLN A 68 31.37 2.95 -0.31
CA GLN A 68 31.92 3.83 -1.35
C GLN A 68 31.08 5.10 -1.49
N GLU A 69 31.73 6.26 -1.62
CA GLU A 69 31.03 7.55 -1.77
C GLU A 69 30.06 7.57 -2.95
N THR A 70 30.41 6.91 -4.05
CA THR A 70 29.55 6.77 -5.24
C THR A 70 28.28 5.98 -4.94
N ASP A 71 28.33 4.99 -4.04
CA ASP A 71 27.16 4.23 -3.60
C ASP A 71 26.33 5.00 -2.56
N VAL A 72 26.95 5.84 -1.72
CA VAL A 72 26.21 6.80 -0.88
C VAL A 72 25.45 7.80 -1.75
N ALA A 73 26.10 8.40 -2.75
CA ALA A 73 25.43 9.33 -3.68
C ALA A 73 24.27 8.64 -4.42
N ARG A 74 24.47 7.38 -4.85
CA ARG A 74 23.42 6.58 -5.47
C ARG A 74 22.24 6.31 -4.53
N LEU A 75 22.51 6.02 -3.26
CA LEU A 75 21.47 5.85 -2.24
C LEU A 75 20.62 7.12 -2.14
N PHE A 76 21.23 8.29 -1.97
CA PHE A 76 20.49 9.55 -1.87
C PHE A 76 19.71 9.89 -3.14
N SER A 77 20.23 9.57 -4.33
CA SER A 77 19.46 9.69 -5.58
C SER A 77 18.22 8.79 -5.58
N ILE A 78 18.31 7.56 -5.05
CA ILE A 78 17.15 6.66 -4.93
C ILE A 78 16.12 7.24 -3.96
N LEU A 79 16.57 7.72 -2.78
CA LEU A 79 15.71 8.32 -1.78
C LEU A 79 14.92 9.50 -2.34
N GLU A 80 15.58 10.37 -3.10
CA GLU A 80 14.95 11.54 -3.74
C GLU A 80 13.99 11.15 -4.88
N ILE A 81 14.43 10.28 -5.81
CA ILE A 81 13.62 9.92 -6.99
C ILE A 81 12.35 9.16 -6.58
N ASP A 82 12.50 8.18 -5.68
CA ASP A 82 11.43 7.30 -5.21
C ASP A 82 10.69 7.86 -3.98
N GLU A 83 11.08 9.03 -3.46
CA GLU A 83 10.51 9.67 -2.26
C GLU A 83 10.48 8.74 -1.02
N LYS A 84 11.53 7.92 -0.88
CA LYS A 84 11.71 6.98 0.24
C LYS A 84 12.32 7.66 1.45
N VAL A 85 12.11 7.06 2.61
CA VAL A 85 12.75 7.47 3.86
C VAL A 85 13.93 6.55 4.13
N LEU A 86 15.10 7.12 4.41
CA LEU A 86 16.21 6.40 5.03
C LEU A 86 15.89 6.25 6.52
N VAL A 87 15.54 5.04 6.94
CA VAL A 87 15.02 4.78 8.29
C VAL A 87 16.15 4.50 9.28
N ALA A 88 17.09 3.64 8.88
CA ALA A 88 18.20 3.29 9.73
C ALA A 88 19.42 2.88 8.90
N GLN A 89 20.60 3.11 9.46
CA GLN A 89 21.79 2.35 9.10
C GLN A 89 21.93 1.14 10.01
N LEU A 90 22.47 0.07 9.47
CA LEU A 90 22.77 -1.15 10.21
C LEU A 90 24.18 -1.59 9.86
N HIS A 91 24.92 -2.04 10.86
CA HIS A 91 26.18 -2.75 10.64
C HIS A 91 26.34 -3.95 11.55
N THR A 92 27.24 -4.86 11.19
CA THR A 92 27.55 -6.03 12.00
C THR A 92 28.89 -5.89 12.71
N HIS A 93 28.98 -6.47 13.91
CA HIS A 93 30.24 -6.68 14.63
C HIS A 93 30.57 -8.17 14.72
N PRO A 94 31.86 -8.56 14.87
CA PRO A 94 32.25 -9.95 15.15
C PRO A 94 31.71 -10.48 16.48
N GLY A 95 31.64 -9.62 17.49
CA GLY A 95 31.30 -9.95 18.86
C GLY A 95 29.95 -9.37 19.28
N SER A 96 29.91 -8.82 20.49
CA SER A 96 28.75 -8.09 21.03
C SER A 96 28.44 -6.82 20.23
N ALA A 97 27.16 -6.46 20.20
CA ALA A 97 26.70 -5.22 19.60
C ALA A 97 26.92 -4.03 20.57
N PHE A 98 27.56 -2.97 20.07
CA PHE A 98 27.77 -1.68 20.73
C PHE A 98 28.18 -0.65 19.69
N HIS A 99 27.97 0.65 19.93
CA HIS A 99 28.54 1.71 19.10
C HIS A 99 30.00 1.98 19.47
N SER A 100 30.88 1.92 18.47
CA SER A 100 32.28 2.33 18.58
C SER A 100 32.45 3.81 18.20
N LEU A 101 33.61 4.40 18.54
CA LEU A 101 33.92 5.78 18.15
C LEU A 101 33.84 6.01 16.62
N ILE A 102 34.16 5.00 15.81
CA ILE A 102 34.08 5.08 14.35
C ILE A 102 32.61 5.16 13.90
N ASP A 103 31.71 4.45 14.60
CA ASP A 103 30.28 4.45 14.28
C ASP A 103 29.63 5.81 14.60
N ASP A 104 30.12 6.47 15.66
CA ASP A 104 29.68 7.81 16.06
C ASP A 104 30.15 8.89 15.08
N GLU A 105 31.40 8.79 14.61
CA GLU A 105 32.05 9.80 13.75
C GLU A 105 31.64 9.70 12.27
N TYR A 106 31.34 8.50 11.77
CA TYR A 106 31.10 8.27 10.34
C TYR A 106 29.76 7.57 10.01
N PRO A 107 28.62 8.02 10.56
CA PRO A 107 27.32 7.56 10.08
C PRO A 107 27.05 8.05 8.65
N VAL A 108 26.12 7.40 7.97
CA VAL A 108 25.69 7.82 6.63
C VAL A 108 24.99 9.18 6.63
N ALA A 109 24.39 9.56 7.77
CA ALA A 109 23.67 10.81 7.95
C ALA A 109 23.69 11.24 9.42
N PHE A 110 23.80 12.56 9.65
CA PHE A 110 23.62 13.20 10.95
C PHE A 110 22.29 13.95 10.95
N GLU A 111 21.20 13.20 11.09
CA GLU A 111 19.83 13.72 11.08
C GLU A 111 19.18 13.42 12.44
N GLU A 112 18.47 14.40 13.00
CA GLU A 112 17.74 14.23 14.25
C GLU A 112 16.77 13.04 14.17
N ASN A 113 16.81 12.18 15.18
CA ASN A 113 16.09 10.90 15.28
C ASN A 113 16.55 9.81 14.30
N PHE A 114 17.69 9.97 13.61
CA PHE A 114 18.22 8.91 12.76
C PHE A 114 18.71 7.71 13.58
N LEU A 115 18.46 6.50 13.08
CA LEU A 115 18.77 5.27 13.80
C LEU A 115 20.01 4.58 13.25
N SER A 116 20.81 4.05 14.17
CA SER A 116 21.96 3.21 13.89
C SER A 116 21.84 1.91 14.68
N LEU A 117 21.75 0.78 13.98
CA LEU A 117 21.62 -0.54 14.62
C LEU A 117 22.90 -1.34 14.47
N VAL A 118 23.38 -1.89 15.58
CA VAL A 118 24.53 -2.81 15.59
C VAL A 118 24.03 -4.23 15.78
N VAL A 119 24.39 -5.12 14.86
CA VAL A 119 23.98 -6.53 14.87
C VAL A 119 25.20 -7.40 15.25
N PRO A 120 25.13 -8.21 16.32
CA PRO A 120 26.28 -8.97 16.78
C PRO A 120 26.59 -10.18 15.90
N HIS A 121 27.75 -10.79 16.14
CA HIS A 121 28.16 -12.08 15.58
C HIS A 121 28.08 -12.16 14.05
N TYR A 122 28.45 -11.10 13.34
CA TYR A 122 28.30 -10.97 11.88
C TYR A 122 26.87 -11.20 11.35
N GLY A 123 25.86 -11.09 12.21
CA GLY A 123 24.48 -11.44 11.90
C GLY A 123 24.17 -12.94 12.00
N PHE A 124 25.05 -13.78 12.55
CA PHE A 124 24.77 -15.19 12.86
C PHE A 124 23.88 -15.34 14.11
N ILE A 125 22.70 -14.74 14.04
CA ILE A 125 21.61 -14.83 15.00
C ILE A 125 20.32 -15.17 14.25
N ASP A 126 19.34 -15.73 14.94
CA ASP A 126 18.03 -15.99 14.35
C ASP A 126 17.12 -14.74 14.38
N THR A 127 16.07 -14.77 13.55
CA THR A 127 15.10 -13.67 13.42
C THR A 127 14.41 -13.29 14.73
N GLY A 128 14.16 -14.24 15.62
CA GLY A 128 13.51 -14.00 16.92
C GLY A 128 14.46 -13.41 17.96
N SER A 129 15.76 -13.70 17.84
CA SER A 129 16.81 -13.11 18.68
C SER A 129 17.28 -11.73 18.21
N PHE A 130 17.08 -11.38 16.94
CA PHE A 130 17.49 -10.09 16.37
C PHE A 130 17.10 -8.88 17.22
N PRO A 131 15.83 -8.68 17.61
CA PRO A 131 15.44 -7.50 18.39
C PRO A 131 16.08 -7.45 19.78
N LYS A 132 16.47 -8.60 20.33
CA LYS A 132 17.01 -8.75 21.68
C LYS A 132 18.53 -8.58 21.74
N LEU A 133 19.21 -9.01 20.68
CA LEU A 133 20.68 -9.04 20.62
C LEU A 133 21.26 -7.84 19.88
N SER A 134 20.50 -7.21 18.99
CA SER A 134 20.90 -5.95 18.36
C SER A 134 20.79 -4.78 19.32
N LYS A 135 21.68 -3.80 19.16
CA LYS A 135 21.62 -2.51 19.85
C LYS A 135 21.13 -1.44 18.91
N VAL A 136 20.25 -0.56 19.39
CA VAL A 136 19.70 0.55 18.62
C VAL A 136 20.19 1.85 19.24
N TYR A 137 20.74 2.72 18.42
CA TYR A 137 21.18 4.05 18.79
C TYR A 137 20.38 5.09 18.01
N ILE A 138 20.01 6.18 18.67
CA ILE A 138 19.35 7.33 18.06
C ILE A 138 20.25 8.56 18.15
N TYR A 139 20.37 9.29 17.04
CA TYR A 139 21.08 10.55 16.98
C TYR A 139 20.15 11.70 17.34
N ASN A 140 20.45 12.41 18.43
CA ASN A 140 19.71 13.61 18.84
C ASN A 140 20.66 14.61 19.48
N GLU A 141 20.47 15.90 19.20
CA GLU A 141 21.23 17.01 19.81
C GLU A 141 22.76 16.85 19.69
N GLY A 142 23.22 16.25 18.60
CA GLY A 142 24.65 16.04 18.35
C GLY A 142 25.24 14.76 18.95
N LEU A 143 24.45 13.92 19.63
CA LEU A 143 24.91 12.75 20.36
C LEU A 143 24.14 11.48 19.98
N TRP A 144 24.82 10.33 20.07
CA TRP A 144 24.19 9.02 19.98
C TRP A 144 23.80 8.52 21.37
N SER A 145 22.58 8.00 21.49
CA SER A 145 22.09 7.38 22.73
C SER A 145 21.47 6.02 22.43
N GLU A 146 21.81 5.02 23.26
CA GLU A 146 21.20 3.69 23.16
C GLU A 146 19.74 3.75 23.62
N ILE A 147 18.86 3.11 22.86
CA ILE A 147 17.44 2.99 23.19
C ILE A 147 16.95 1.56 22.97
N PRO A 148 15.95 1.09 23.74
CA PRO A 148 15.36 -0.22 23.53
C PRO A 148 14.73 -0.36 22.14
N PHE A 149 14.88 -1.53 21.52
CA PHE A 149 14.39 -1.80 20.17
C PHE A 149 12.87 -1.59 20.07
N GLU A 150 12.13 -2.12 21.05
CA GLU A 150 10.67 -2.08 21.12
C GLU A 150 10.06 -0.71 21.36
N GLU A 151 10.84 0.26 21.88
CA GLU A 151 10.37 1.64 22.06
C GLU A 151 10.23 2.38 20.72
N VAL A 152 10.95 1.92 19.70
CA VAL A 152 11.06 2.61 18.41
C VAL A 152 10.45 1.80 17.27
N ILE A 153 10.63 0.48 17.32
CA ILE A 153 10.29 -0.42 16.21
C ILE A 153 9.23 -1.42 16.67
N THR A 154 8.08 -1.36 16.00
CA THR A 154 7.00 -2.35 16.12
C THR A 154 7.15 -3.40 15.03
N ILE A 155 7.39 -4.66 15.42
CA ILE A 155 7.51 -5.77 14.47
C ILE A 155 6.13 -6.20 13.98
N ILE A 156 5.96 -6.28 12.65
CA ILE A 156 4.81 -6.94 12.03
C ILE A 156 5.17 -8.42 11.82
N PRO A 157 4.52 -9.34 12.56
CA PRO A 157 4.90 -10.76 12.54
C PRO A 157 4.41 -11.45 11.27
N GLY A 158 5.01 -12.59 10.92
CA GLY A 158 4.64 -13.37 9.73
C GLY A 158 3.17 -13.80 9.70
N ARG A 159 2.58 -14.07 10.88
CA ARG A 159 1.13 -14.38 11.04
C ARG A 159 0.21 -13.28 10.51
N PHE A 160 0.69 -12.04 10.39
CA PHE A 160 -0.07 -10.94 9.81
C PHE A 160 -0.60 -11.28 8.42
N ARG A 161 0.20 -11.95 7.58
CA ARG A 161 -0.24 -12.41 6.25
C ARG A 161 -1.43 -13.35 6.38
N GLU A 162 -1.37 -14.25 7.36
CA GLU A 162 -2.42 -15.23 7.58
C GLU A 162 -3.73 -14.57 7.99
N ASP A 163 -3.65 -13.57 8.86
CA ASP A 163 -4.78 -12.79 9.37
C ASP A 163 -5.39 -11.88 8.29
N LEU A 164 -4.56 -11.18 7.51
CA LEU A 164 -5.00 -10.32 6.41
C LEU A 164 -5.85 -11.09 5.40
N PHE A 165 -5.48 -12.35 5.11
CA PHE A 165 -6.17 -13.20 4.15
C PHE A 165 -7.14 -14.19 4.77
N HIS A 166 -7.45 -14.05 6.06
CA HIS A 166 -8.27 -15.00 6.81
C HIS A 166 -9.61 -15.31 6.11
N ARG A 167 -10.34 -14.27 5.64
CA ARG A 167 -11.62 -14.46 4.94
C ARG A 167 -11.47 -15.15 3.58
N THR A 168 -10.42 -14.84 2.83
CA THR A 168 -10.11 -15.52 1.57
C THR A 168 -9.90 -17.01 1.80
N LYS A 169 -9.21 -17.39 2.87
CA LYS A 169 -9.05 -18.80 3.26
C LYS A 169 -10.36 -19.47 3.63
N LEU A 170 -11.23 -18.78 4.38
CA LEU A 170 -12.55 -19.32 4.72
C LEU A 170 -13.36 -19.61 3.46
N LEU A 171 -13.41 -18.65 2.52
CA LEU A 171 -14.10 -18.83 1.24
C LEU A 171 -13.54 -20.02 0.46
N ILE A 172 -12.22 -20.11 0.31
CA ILE A 172 -11.59 -21.21 -0.42
C ILE A 172 -11.85 -22.54 0.30
N LYS A 173 -11.78 -22.60 1.63
CA LYS A 173 -12.05 -23.81 2.40
C LYS A 173 -13.48 -24.30 2.18
N GLU A 174 -14.45 -23.39 2.17
CA GLU A 174 -15.86 -23.69 1.93
C GLU A 174 -16.11 -24.19 0.50
N TYR A 175 -15.55 -23.52 -0.51
CA TYR A 175 -15.78 -23.87 -1.91
C TYR A 175 -14.93 -25.05 -2.43
N ALA A 176 -13.68 -25.18 -1.97
CA ALA A 176 -12.76 -26.21 -2.45
C ALA A 176 -12.90 -27.55 -1.71
N SER A 177 -13.67 -27.60 -0.61
CA SER A 177 -13.68 -28.74 0.33
C SER A 177 -12.27 -29.18 0.77
N GLN A 178 -11.29 -28.27 0.77
CA GLN A 178 -9.91 -28.55 1.17
C GLN A 178 -9.75 -28.41 2.68
N ALA A 179 -9.03 -29.36 3.30
CA ALA A 179 -8.77 -29.33 4.73
C ALA A 179 -7.90 -28.13 5.16
N SER A 180 -6.99 -27.66 4.29
CA SER A 180 -6.06 -26.57 4.54
C SER A 180 -5.81 -25.72 3.29
N VAL A 181 -5.79 -24.39 3.45
CA VAL A 181 -5.53 -23.42 2.37
C VAL A 181 -4.24 -22.65 2.68
N HIS A 182 -3.21 -22.87 1.86
CA HIS A 182 -1.93 -22.16 1.97
C HIS A 182 -1.93 -20.91 1.09
N ILE A 183 -1.85 -19.73 1.72
CA ILE A 183 -1.93 -18.45 0.99
C ILE A 183 -0.66 -18.15 0.18
N ASP A 184 0.45 -18.83 0.45
CA ASP A 184 1.70 -18.70 -0.31
C ASP A 184 1.51 -19.07 -1.79
N GLN A 185 0.50 -19.87 -2.12
CA GLN A 185 0.15 -20.17 -3.51
C GLN A 185 -0.32 -18.91 -4.26
N ILE A 186 -0.97 -17.97 -3.57
CA ILE A 186 -1.36 -16.65 -4.12
C ILE A 186 -0.14 -15.77 -4.35
N ALA A 187 0.94 -15.96 -3.57
CA ALA A 187 2.14 -15.16 -3.72
C ALA A 187 2.74 -15.26 -5.12
N ASN A 188 2.57 -16.37 -5.84
CA ASN A 188 3.12 -16.50 -7.20
C ASN A 188 2.22 -15.92 -8.30
N TYR A 189 0.98 -15.56 -7.98
CA TYR A 189 0.03 -15.05 -8.97
C TYR A 189 0.35 -13.60 -9.34
N ARG A 190 0.72 -13.36 -10.60
CA ARG A 190 1.18 -12.03 -11.05
C ARG A 190 0.03 -11.23 -11.64
N VAL A 191 -0.33 -10.15 -10.95
CA VAL A 191 -1.37 -9.21 -11.39
C VAL A 191 -0.69 -7.96 -11.97
N ALA A 192 -1.08 -7.57 -13.18
CA ALA A 192 -0.77 -6.25 -13.72
C ALA A 192 -1.96 -5.30 -13.53
N VAL A 193 -1.70 -4.07 -13.12
CA VAL A 193 -2.67 -2.96 -13.18
C VAL A 193 -2.15 -1.95 -14.17
N VAL A 194 -2.91 -1.71 -15.23
CA VAL A 194 -2.54 -0.82 -16.33
C VAL A 194 -3.44 0.39 -16.28
N LEU A 195 -2.85 1.58 -16.23
CA LEU A 195 -3.54 2.83 -16.50
C LEU A 195 -3.20 3.25 -17.92
N SER A 196 -4.20 3.42 -18.77
CA SER A 196 -4.02 3.89 -20.16
C SER A 196 -3.76 5.40 -20.22
N GLU A 197 -3.21 5.86 -21.35
CA GLU A 197 -3.05 7.29 -21.67
C GLU A 197 -4.39 8.04 -21.77
N VAL A 198 -5.53 7.34 -21.89
CA VAL A 198 -6.87 7.95 -21.73
C VAL A 198 -7.02 8.68 -20.39
N ALA A 199 -6.20 8.34 -19.40
CA ALA A 199 -6.09 9.06 -18.13
C ALA A 199 -5.91 10.57 -18.32
N PHE A 200 -5.16 11.01 -19.35
CA PHE A 200 -4.96 12.44 -19.63
C PHE A 200 -6.26 13.18 -20.00
N LYS A 201 -7.30 12.47 -20.47
CA LYS A 201 -8.62 13.07 -20.79
C LYS A 201 -9.45 13.39 -19.55
N ASN A 202 -9.23 12.69 -18.44
CA ASN A 202 -9.85 12.97 -17.14
C ASN A 202 -9.00 12.35 -16.02
N VAL A 203 -7.95 13.06 -15.63
CA VAL A 203 -6.95 12.53 -14.69
C VAL A 203 -7.60 12.18 -13.36
N LEU A 204 -8.51 13.02 -12.85
CA LEU A 204 -9.17 12.80 -11.55
C LEU A 204 -9.96 11.48 -11.50
N LYS A 205 -10.77 11.19 -12.53
CA LYS A 205 -11.56 9.95 -12.63
C LYS A 205 -10.67 8.72 -12.66
N TYR A 206 -9.75 8.69 -13.62
CA TYR A 206 -8.93 7.50 -13.86
C TYR A 206 -7.91 7.27 -12.74
N PHE A 207 -7.41 8.34 -12.12
CA PHE A 207 -6.58 8.23 -10.93
C PHE A 207 -7.37 7.73 -9.72
N THR A 208 -8.62 8.16 -9.53
CA THR A 208 -9.54 7.61 -8.51
C THR A 208 -9.75 6.11 -8.71
N MET A 209 -9.96 5.67 -9.95
CA MET A 209 -10.06 4.25 -10.28
C MET A 209 -8.76 3.50 -9.95
N LEU A 210 -7.60 4.06 -10.31
CA LEU A 210 -6.30 3.47 -10.02
C LEU A 210 -6.06 3.31 -8.52
N VAL A 211 -6.17 4.38 -7.72
CA VAL A 211 -5.89 4.31 -6.27
C VAL A 211 -6.85 3.35 -5.56
N THR A 212 -8.11 3.30 -6.00
CA THR A 212 -9.09 2.35 -5.48
C THR A 212 -8.73 0.91 -5.85
N ALA A 213 -8.29 0.68 -7.10
CA ALA A 213 -7.86 -0.65 -7.56
C ALA A 213 -6.62 -1.14 -6.78
N ILE A 214 -5.64 -0.28 -6.57
CA ILE A 214 -4.43 -0.61 -5.79
C ILE A 214 -4.79 -0.91 -4.33
N ASN A 215 -5.66 -0.12 -3.70
CA ASN A 215 -6.11 -0.34 -2.33
C ASN A 215 -6.83 -1.70 -2.18
N LEU A 216 -7.76 -2.01 -3.07
CA LEU A 216 -8.49 -3.29 -3.04
C LEU A 216 -7.56 -4.47 -3.36
N LEU A 217 -6.68 -4.35 -4.35
CA LEU A 217 -5.76 -5.44 -4.70
C LEU A 217 -4.69 -5.68 -3.64
N ALA A 218 -4.26 -4.66 -2.89
CA ALA A 218 -3.37 -4.87 -1.74
C ALA A 218 -3.96 -5.87 -0.72
N ARG A 219 -5.30 -5.90 -0.61
CA ARG A 219 -6.04 -6.80 0.29
C ARG A 219 -6.26 -8.21 -0.27
N LEU A 220 -5.97 -8.42 -1.55
CA LEU A 220 -6.32 -9.64 -2.29
C LEU A 220 -5.15 -10.31 -3.00
N SER A 221 -4.06 -9.58 -3.25
CA SER A 221 -2.89 -10.08 -3.98
C SER A 221 -1.59 -9.64 -3.32
N PHE A 222 -0.61 -10.54 -3.35
CA PHE A 222 0.74 -10.29 -2.87
C PHE A 222 1.63 -9.61 -3.90
N ASN A 223 1.36 -9.76 -5.20
CA ASN A 223 2.31 -9.34 -6.22
C ASN A 223 1.61 -8.58 -7.34
N ILE A 224 1.82 -7.27 -7.35
CA ILE A 224 1.22 -6.35 -8.32
C ILE A 224 2.31 -5.58 -9.04
N ASP A 225 2.24 -5.56 -10.37
CA ASP A 225 3.00 -4.63 -11.18
C ASP A 225 2.05 -3.56 -11.74
N VAL A 226 2.39 -2.29 -11.52
CA VAL A 226 1.59 -1.16 -11.98
C VAL A 226 2.30 -0.51 -13.16
N LEU A 227 1.57 -0.37 -14.27
CA LEU A 227 2.00 0.27 -15.50
C LEU A 227 1.21 1.57 -15.62
N LEU A 228 1.89 2.70 -15.49
CA LEU A 228 1.28 4.03 -15.52
C LEU A 228 2.04 4.97 -16.46
N PRO A 229 1.33 5.82 -17.23
CA PRO A 229 1.95 6.90 -17.98
C PRO A 229 2.62 7.88 -17.02
N GLU A 230 3.51 8.74 -17.53
CA GLU A 230 4.13 9.79 -16.72
C GLU A 230 3.10 10.87 -16.36
N ILE A 231 2.37 10.62 -15.27
CA ILE A 231 1.36 11.52 -14.70
C ILE A 231 1.77 11.98 -13.30
N SER A 232 1.50 13.24 -12.99
CA SER A 232 1.56 13.75 -11.63
C SER A 232 0.28 13.39 -10.87
N THR A 233 0.38 13.28 -9.55
CA THR A 233 -0.82 13.18 -8.70
C THR A 233 -1.68 14.43 -8.86
N PRO A 234 -3.00 14.30 -9.12
CA PRO A 234 -3.90 15.44 -9.28
C PRO A 234 -3.87 16.37 -8.06
N GLU A 235 -4.06 17.67 -8.28
CA GLU A 235 -3.99 18.67 -7.21
C GLU A 235 -5.05 18.45 -6.13
N GLU A 236 -6.23 18.00 -6.53
CA GLU A 236 -7.35 17.67 -5.64
C GLU A 236 -6.95 16.61 -4.61
N PHE A 237 -6.13 15.64 -5.03
CA PHE A 237 -5.59 14.63 -4.12
C PHE A 237 -4.58 15.24 -3.15
N ARG A 238 -3.76 16.22 -3.55
CA ARG A 238 -2.71 16.83 -2.69
C ARG A 238 -3.26 17.49 -1.42
N ASN A 239 -4.53 17.91 -1.43
CA ASN A 239 -5.23 18.50 -0.29
C ASN A 239 -5.62 17.48 0.78
N ILE A 240 -5.56 16.20 0.45
CA ILE A 240 -5.69 15.09 1.40
C ILE A 240 -4.25 14.65 1.70
N SER A 241 -3.79 14.81 2.95
CA SER A 241 -2.34 14.82 3.31
C SER A 241 -1.50 13.60 2.89
N ILE A 242 -2.16 12.49 2.56
CA ILE A 242 -1.54 11.20 2.18
C ILE A 242 -0.97 11.26 0.73
N TYR A 243 -1.22 12.33 -0.04
CA TYR A 243 -1.13 12.31 -1.51
C TYR A 243 -0.25 13.41 -2.17
N ARG A 244 0.75 13.96 -1.48
CA ARG A 244 1.66 14.99 -2.07
C ARG A 244 2.73 14.46 -3.05
N ARG A 245 2.77 13.16 -3.26
CA ARG A 245 3.84 12.40 -3.92
C ARG A 245 3.65 12.30 -5.44
N LYS A 246 4.69 11.87 -6.17
CA LYS A 246 4.52 11.37 -7.55
C LYS A 246 3.49 10.23 -7.58
N ALA A 247 2.74 10.09 -8.66
CA ALA A 247 1.74 9.03 -8.82
C ALA A 247 2.31 7.62 -8.52
N SER A 248 3.54 7.38 -9.00
CA SER A 248 4.27 6.13 -8.77
C SER A 248 4.54 5.82 -7.31
N ASN A 249 4.84 6.85 -6.52
CA ASN A 249 5.20 6.69 -5.12
C ASN A 249 3.94 6.58 -4.28
N LEU A 250 2.88 7.29 -4.65
CA LEU A 250 1.59 7.14 -4.00
C LEU A 250 1.05 5.71 -4.09
N VAL A 251 1.05 5.10 -5.28
CA VAL A 251 0.52 3.74 -5.43
C VAL A 251 1.31 2.72 -4.58
N ARG A 252 2.63 2.94 -4.41
CA ARG A 252 3.47 2.15 -3.50
C ARG A 252 3.03 2.32 -2.05
N VAL A 253 2.86 3.56 -1.60
CA VAL A 253 2.42 3.87 -0.23
C VAL A 253 1.06 3.24 0.06
N ILE A 254 0.06 3.40 -0.82
CA ILE A 254 -1.27 2.80 -0.65
C ILE A 254 -1.14 1.29 -0.48
N TYR A 255 -0.38 0.64 -1.36
CA TYR A 255 -0.18 -0.80 -1.31
C TYR A 255 0.52 -1.26 -0.01
N CYS A 256 1.67 -0.67 0.31
CA CYS A 256 2.46 -1.02 1.49
C CYS A 256 1.77 -0.67 2.81
N SER A 257 0.89 0.33 2.82
CA SER A 257 0.06 0.68 3.98
C SER A 257 -0.93 -0.43 4.36
N VAL A 258 -1.17 -1.40 3.48
CA VAL A 258 -2.12 -2.50 3.70
C VAL A 258 -1.40 -3.84 3.70
N ASN A 259 -0.55 -4.07 2.72
CA ASN A 259 0.15 -5.34 2.52
C ASN A 259 1.67 -5.13 2.52
N PRO A 260 2.28 -5.00 3.70
CA PRO A 260 3.71 -4.73 3.81
C PRO A 260 4.57 -5.96 3.49
N PHE A 261 3.94 -7.12 3.25
CA PHE A 261 4.61 -8.35 2.84
C PHE A 261 4.58 -8.61 1.34
N GLY A 262 3.67 -7.95 0.63
CA GLY A 262 3.58 -8.05 -0.82
C GLY A 262 4.66 -7.27 -1.55
N THR A 263 4.80 -7.53 -2.85
CA THR A 263 5.66 -6.78 -3.75
C THR A 263 4.80 -5.94 -4.69
N ILE A 264 5.09 -4.64 -4.70
CA ILE A 264 4.60 -3.72 -5.72
C ILE A 264 5.75 -3.18 -6.56
N ARG A 265 5.65 -3.29 -7.89
CA ARG A 265 6.59 -2.65 -8.81
C ARG A 265 5.86 -1.68 -9.72
N VAL A 266 6.36 -0.46 -9.82
CA VAL A 266 5.78 0.56 -10.68
C VAL A 266 6.72 0.81 -11.86
N ASN A 267 6.19 0.76 -13.08
CA ASN A 267 6.94 0.99 -14.32
C ASN A 267 8.23 0.18 -14.45
N SER A 268 8.19 -1.07 -13.97
CA SER A 268 9.32 -2.00 -14.06
C SER A 268 9.70 -2.26 -15.52
N LYS A 269 11.01 -2.13 -15.82
CA LYS A 269 11.58 -2.52 -17.12
C LYS A 269 11.50 -4.03 -17.36
N LYS A 270 11.50 -4.84 -16.29
CA LYS A 270 11.32 -6.29 -16.38
C LYS A 270 9.83 -6.60 -16.55
N ARG A 271 9.41 -6.80 -17.80
CA ARG A 271 8.05 -7.22 -18.16
C ARG A 271 8.04 -8.71 -18.43
N GLY A 272 7.34 -9.46 -17.58
CA GLY A 272 7.08 -10.89 -17.80
C GLY A 272 5.67 -11.11 -18.33
N LEU A 273 5.32 -12.38 -18.59
CA LEU A 273 3.92 -12.77 -18.78
C LEU A 273 3.18 -12.64 -17.43
N TYR A 274 2.08 -11.89 -17.42
CA TYR A 274 1.18 -11.79 -16.27
C TYR A 274 0.08 -12.85 -16.34
N ASP A 275 -0.42 -13.29 -15.18
CA ASP A 275 -1.56 -14.21 -15.14
C ASP A 275 -2.85 -13.48 -15.47
N VAL A 276 -2.98 -12.23 -15.00
CA VAL A 276 -4.09 -11.35 -15.32
C VAL A 276 -3.65 -9.89 -15.34
N ALA A 277 -4.21 -9.10 -16.26
CA ALA A 277 -4.08 -7.66 -16.29
C ALA A 277 -5.44 -7.00 -16.09
N LEU A 278 -5.55 -6.08 -15.14
CA LEU A 278 -6.64 -5.12 -15.03
C LEU A 278 -6.25 -3.85 -15.77
N VAL A 279 -7.01 -3.48 -16.81
CA VAL A 279 -6.77 -2.30 -17.63
C VAL A 279 -7.82 -1.24 -17.31
N ILE A 280 -7.37 -0.08 -16.84
CA ILE A 280 -8.19 1.05 -16.41
C ILE A 280 -8.20 2.09 -17.52
N GLY A 281 -9.37 2.23 -18.14
CA GLY A 281 -9.56 3.03 -19.34
C GLY A 281 -8.88 2.38 -20.55
N ALA A 282 -9.61 2.16 -21.65
CA ALA A 282 -9.03 1.53 -22.83
C ALA A 282 -9.16 2.43 -24.06
N GLU A 283 -8.09 2.53 -24.84
CA GLU A 283 -8.04 2.96 -26.25
C GLU A 283 -7.40 1.85 -27.09
N ASN A 284 -7.49 1.92 -28.41
CA ASN A 284 -7.04 0.80 -29.26
C ASN A 284 -5.52 0.60 -29.16
N GLU A 285 -5.12 -0.67 -28.98
CA GLU A 285 -3.75 -1.19 -28.84
C GLU A 285 -3.04 -0.95 -27.50
N PHE A 286 -2.93 -2.00 -26.66
CA PHE A 286 -2.05 -1.99 -25.48
C PHE A 286 -1.15 -3.22 -25.38
N GLY A 287 0.16 -2.97 -25.29
CA GLY A 287 1.23 -3.97 -25.19
C GLY A 287 1.47 -4.55 -23.78
N VAL A 288 0.43 -4.90 -23.03
CA VAL A 288 0.58 -5.71 -21.80
C VAL A 288 0.49 -7.20 -22.15
N ASN A 289 1.55 -7.96 -21.84
CA ASN A 289 1.58 -9.40 -22.06
C ASN A 289 0.95 -10.14 -20.87
N ALA A 290 -0.33 -10.49 -20.97
CA ALA A 290 -1.07 -11.18 -19.91
C ALA A 290 -1.94 -12.30 -20.49
N LYS A 291 -2.08 -13.41 -19.75
CA LYS A 291 -2.94 -14.55 -20.16
C LYS A 291 -4.43 -14.15 -20.24
N LYS A 292 -4.87 -13.28 -19.33
CA LYS A 292 -6.22 -12.73 -19.28
C LYS A 292 -6.15 -11.22 -19.11
N LYS A 293 -6.95 -10.48 -19.87
CA LYS A 293 -7.08 -9.02 -19.75
C LYS A 293 -8.52 -8.69 -19.36
N ILE A 294 -8.68 -7.86 -18.35
CA ILE A 294 -9.95 -7.38 -17.83
C ILE A 294 -9.93 -5.87 -17.96
N PHE A 295 -10.85 -5.32 -18.74
CA PHE A 295 -10.94 -3.90 -18.98
C PHE A 295 -12.07 -3.32 -18.15
N ILE A 296 -11.82 -2.15 -17.56
CA ILE A 296 -12.81 -1.39 -16.80
C ILE A 296 -12.78 0.08 -17.18
N ASP A 297 -13.95 0.70 -17.19
CA ASP A 297 -14.12 2.15 -17.29
C ASP A 297 -15.42 2.55 -16.59
N SER A 298 -15.66 3.85 -16.49
CA SER A 298 -16.89 4.42 -15.95
C SER A 298 -17.20 5.74 -16.64
N PHE A 299 -18.48 6.07 -16.69
CA PHE A 299 -18.96 7.36 -17.16
C PHE A 299 -20.29 7.67 -16.51
N GLY A 300 -20.53 8.93 -16.13
CA GLY A 300 -21.76 9.32 -15.44
C GLY A 300 -22.13 8.35 -14.32
N TRP A 301 -23.29 7.70 -14.42
CA TRP A 301 -23.73 6.67 -13.46
C TRP A 301 -23.49 5.22 -13.90
N THR A 302 -22.79 5.03 -15.01
CA THR A 302 -22.55 3.72 -15.61
C THR A 302 -21.14 3.19 -15.33
N SER A 303 -21.06 1.93 -14.89
CA SER A 303 -19.83 1.17 -14.74
C SER A 303 -19.68 0.16 -15.87
N LEU A 304 -18.47 0.04 -16.42
CA LEU A 304 -18.15 -0.84 -17.53
C LEU A 304 -17.11 -1.88 -17.11
N LEU A 305 -17.31 -3.11 -17.58
CA LEU A 305 -16.40 -4.24 -17.43
C LEU A 305 -16.47 -5.10 -18.69
N TRP A 306 -15.33 -5.52 -19.25
CA TRP A 306 -15.32 -6.45 -20.38
C TRP A 306 -13.97 -7.17 -20.55
N TYR A 307 -13.96 -8.23 -21.36
CA TYR A 307 -12.77 -9.05 -21.65
C TYR A 307 -12.18 -8.86 -23.07
N GLN A 308 -12.99 -8.42 -24.04
CA GLN A 308 -12.58 -8.31 -25.45
C GLN A 308 -11.95 -6.95 -25.77
N GLU A 309 -10.75 -6.95 -26.36
CA GLU A 309 -10.05 -5.70 -26.73
C GLU A 309 -10.85 -4.85 -27.73
N ASP A 310 -11.68 -5.49 -28.57
CA ASP A 310 -12.46 -4.83 -29.61
C ASP A 310 -13.67 -4.03 -29.09
N PHE A 311 -14.02 -4.16 -27.81
CA PHE A 311 -15.08 -3.34 -27.22
C PHE A 311 -14.60 -1.89 -27.09
N CYS A 312 -14.77 -1.14 -28.17
CA CYS A 312 -14.55 0.29 -28.24
C CYS A 312 -15.78 1.01 -27.69
N TYR A 313 -15.81 1.30 -26.40
CA TYR A 313 -16.73 2.31 -25.90
C TYR A 313 -16.19 3.70 -26.29
N ASN A 314 -16.89 4.40 -27.19
CA ASN A 314 -16.55 5.77 -27.55
C ASN A 314 -17.40 6.74 -26.73
N PRO A 315 -16.88 7.31 -25.61
CA PRO A 315 -17.66 8.23 -24.79
C PRO A 315 -17.94 9.51 -25.59
N SER A 316 -19.18 10.03 -25.50
CA SER A 316 -19.43 11.40 -25.95
C SER A 316 -18.63 12.39 -25.06
N PRO A 317 -18.24 13.56 -25.58
CA PRO A 317 -17.48 14.55 -24.82
C PRO A 317 -18.18 15.04 -23.54
N GLU A 318 -19.51 15.06 -23.52
CA GLU A 318 -20.37 15.54 -22.42
C GLU A 318 -20.45 14.55 -21.24
N ILE A 319 -20.15 13.27 -21.49
CA ILE A 319 -20.34 12.15 -20.55
C ILE A 319 -19.09 11.90 -19.67
N LYS A 320 -18.13 12.83 -19.67
CA LYS A 320 -16.83 12.72 -18.98
C LYS A 320 -16.83 13.26 -17.54
N GLU A 321 -17.97 13.56 -16.93
CA GLU A 321 -17.98 14.08 -15.55
C GLU A 321 -17.43 13.07 -14.53
N TYR A 322 -16.75 13.59 -13.51
CA TYR A 322 -16.21 12.81 -12.42
C TYR A 322 -17.32 12.35 -11.48
N ASN A 323 -17.71 11.08 -11.58
CA ASN A 323 -18.59 10.45 -10.60
C ASN A 323 -17.83 9.31 -9.89
N PRO A 324 -17.44 9.46 -8.62
CA PRO A 324 -16.67 8.43 -7.92
C PRO A 324 -17.48 7.15 -7.66
N ILE A 325 -18.81 7.17 -7.72
CA ILE A 325 -19.66 5.99 -7.50
C ILE A 325 -19.44 4.98 -8.62
N SER A 326 -19.64 5.40 -9.88
CA SER A 326 -19.48 4.53 -11.05
C SER A 326 -18.03 4.10 -11.25
N ALA A 327 -17.08 4.99 -10.94
CA ALA A 327 -15.65 4.67 -10.93
C ALA A 327 -15.31 3.55 -9.94
N CYS A 328 -15.72 3.68 -8.68
CA CYS A 328 -15.44 2.68 -7.65
C CYS A 328 -16.16 1.34 -7.91
N ALA A 329 -17.40 1.39 -8.42
CA ALA A 329 -18.15 0.19 -8.76
C ALA A 329 -17.51 -0.57 -9.94
N ALA A 330 -17.05 0.14 -10.98
CA ALA A 330 -16.32 -0.48 -12.10
C ALA A 330 -15.03 -1.17 -11.60
N VAL A 331 -14.29 -0.51 -10.70
CA VAL A 331 -13.13 -1.12 -10.05
C VAL A 331 -13.50 -2.35 -9.25
N ALA A 332 -14.53 -2.29 -8.40
CA ALA A 332 -14.96 -3.44 -7.60
C ALA A 332 -15.34 -4.64 -8.48
N LEU A 333 -16.05 -4.41 -9.58
CA LEU A 333 -16.39 -5.42 -10.58
C LEU A 333 -15.14 -6.01 -11.25
N GLY A 334 -14.20 -5.17 -11.68
CA GLY A 334 -12.93 -5.62 -12.26
C GLY A 334 -12.07 -6.43 -11.28
N ILE A 335 -11.96 -5.99 -10.03
CA ILE A 335 -11.24 -6.71 -8.98
C ILE A 335 -11.91 -8.04 -8.66
N ALA A 336 -13.24 -8.11 -8.66
CA ALA A 336 -13.95 -9.38 -8.51
C ALA A 336 -13.58 -10.36 -9.63
N GLU A 337 -13.50 -9.92 -10.88
CA GLU A 337 -13.07 -10.76 -12.01
C GLU A 337 -11.59 -11.17 -11.93
N VAL A 338 -10.70 -10.29 -11.46
CA VAL A 338 -9.30 -10.63 -11.14
C VAL A 338 -9.25 -11.73 -10.07
N PHE A 339 -10.02 -11.58 -9.00
CA PHE A 339 -10.08 -12.53 -7.90
C PHE A 339 -10.65 -13.89 -8.35
N LYS A 340 -11.73 -13.91 -9.14
CA LYS A 340 -12.25 -15.16 -9.74
C LYS A 340 -11.21 -15.85 -10.63
N SER A 341 -10.49 -15.08 -11.45
CA SER A 341 -9.41 -15.62 -12.28
C SER A 341 -8.31 -16.27 -11.45
N MET A 342 -7.94 -15.64 -10.33
CA MET A 342 -6.98 -16.18 -9.38
C MET A 342 -7.51 -17.47 -8.73
N LEU A 343 -8.75 -17.47 -8.25
CA LEU A 343 -9.39 -18.65 -7.66
C LEU A 343 -9.42 -19.84 -8.61
N ASN A 344 -9.75 -19.61 -9.88
CA ASN A 344 -9.77 -20.66 -10.89
C ASN A 344 -8.37 -21.19 -11.20
N ASN A 345 -7.40 -20.30 -11.38
CA ASN A 345 -6.06 -20.70 -11.79
C ASN A 345 -5.27 -21.40 -10.68
N ILE A 346 -5.49 -21.02 -9.42
CA ILE A 346 -4.74 -21.56 -8.28
C ILE A 346 -5.47 -22.76 -7.66
N TYR A 347 -6.79 -22.64 -7.49
CA TYR A 347 -7.58 -23.59 -6.70
C TYR A 347 -8.57 -24.42 -7.54
N GLY A 348 -8.70 -24.16 -8.84
CA GLY A 348 -9.58 -24.93 -9.72
C GLY A 348 -11.08 -24.78 -9.41
N LEU A 349 -11.50 -23.68 -8.77
CA LEU A 349 -12.87 -23.50 -8.26
C LEU A 349 -13.95 -23.30 -9.33
N ASN A 350 -13.59 -23.23 -10.62
CA ASN A 350 -14.51 -23.08 -11.76
C ASN A 350 -15.58 -21.98 -11.59
N VAL A 351 -15.21 -20.86 -10.97
CA VAL A 351 -16.09 -19.70 -10.76
C VAL A 351 -16.31 -18.97 -12.08
N GLU A 352 -17.57 -18.75 -12.44
CA GLU A 352 -17.95 -18.11 -13.71
C GLU A 352 -17.53 -16.64 -13.79
N SER A 353 -16.98 -16.26 -14.95
CA SER A 353 -16.55 -14.89 -15.27
C SER A 353 -17.61 -14.15 -16.08
N ASN A 354 -17.78 -12.85 -15.84
CA ASN A 354 -18.71 -12.00 -16.61
C ASN A 354 -18.08 -11.50 -17.91
N LYS A 355 -18.51 -11.98 -19.08
CA LYS A 355 -17.89 -11.62 -20.39
C LYS A 355 -17.86 -10.10 -20.67
N SER A 356 -18.96 -9.43 -20.38
CA SER A 356 -19.15 -7.98 -20.51
C SER A 356 -20.28 -7.55 -19.60
N LEU A 357 -20.21 -6.33 -19.08
CA LEU A 357 -21.22 -5.75 -18.21
C LEU A 357 -21.22 -4.23 -18.39
N LYS A 358 -22.38 -3.67 -18.74
CA LYS A 358 -22.68 -2.24 -18.62
C LYS A 358 -23.75 -2.05 -17.55
N LEU A 359 -23.34 -1.62 -16.36
CA LEU A 359 -24.22 -1.47 -15.19
C LEU A 359 -24.55 0.00 -14.94
N SER A 360 -25.83 0.36 -14.95
CA SER A 360 -26.30 1.68 -14.47
C SER A 360 -26.52 1.65 -12.96
N LEU A 361 -25.92 2.57 -12.22
CA LEU A 361 -26.08 2.68 -10.77
C LEU A 361 -27.25 3.57 -10.34
N LEU A 362 -28.02 4.09 -11.31
CA LEU A 362 -29.27 4.81 -11.02
C LEU A 362 -30.45 3.85 -10.89
N ASN A 363 -30.53 2.87 -11.79
CA ASN A 363 -31.66 1.96 -11.92
C ASN A 363 -31.26 0.48 -11.84
N TYR A 364 -29.97 0.17 -11.66
CA TYR A 364 -29.42 -1.17 -11.55
C TYR A 364 -29.66 -2.08 -12.77
N HIS A 365 -30.03 -1.51 -13.93
CA HIS A 365 -30.16 -2.27 -15.17
C HIS A 365 -28.80 -2.56 -15.81
N ILE A 366 -28.74 -3.71 -16.49
CA ILE A 366 -27.60 -4.18 -17.28
C ILE A 366 -27.91 -3.97 -18.77
N ASP A 367 -26.93 -3.45 -19.52
CA ASP A 367 -26.97 -3.26 -20.98
C ASP A 367 -28.15 -2.41 -21.50
N SER A 368 -28.77 -1.64 -20.60
CA SER A 368 -29.90 -0.78 -20.94
C SER A 368 -29.43 0.55 -21.56
N PRO A 369 -30.13 1.08 -22.58
CA PRO A 369 -29.91 2.44 -23.04
C PRO A 369 -30.30 3.44 -21.93
N THR A 370 -29.34 4.25 -21.48
CA THR A 370 -29.63 5.35 -20.56
C THR A 370 -30.21 6.53 -21.35
N TYR A 371 -31.45 6.91 -21.05
CA TYR A 371 -32.13 8.04 -21.71
C TYR A 371 -31.92 9.37 -20.96
N PHE A 372 -31.61 9.32 -19.66
CA PHE A 372 -31.35 10.49 -18.83
C PHE A 372 -30.45 10.10 -17.65
N GLU A 373 -29.38 10.86 -17.43
CA GLU A 373 -28.50 10.71 -16.27
C GLU A 373 -28.43 12.06 -15.53
N PRO A 374 -28.82 12.13 -14.24
CA PRO A 374 -28.74 13.38 -13.48
C PRO A 374 -27.27 13.74 -13.24
N GLN A 375 -26.93 15.01 -13.42
CA GLN A 375 -25.64 15.54 -13.01
C GLN A 375 -25.53 15.57 -11.48
N LEU A 376 -24.33 15.35 -10.98
CA LEU A 376 -24.04 15.52 -9.55
C LEU A 376 -24.05 17.02 -9.20
N PRO A 377 -24.69 17.43 -8.09
CA PRO A 377 -24.69 18.83 -7.69
C PRO A 377 -23.29 19.27 -7.24
N GLU A 378 -22.96 20.55 -7.43
CA GLU A 378 -21.69 21.12 -6.94
C GLU A 378 -21.53 21.00 -5.42
N VAL A 379 -22.65 21.03 -4.68
CA VAL A 379 -22.72 20.87 -3.23
C VAL A 379 -23.52 19.62 -2.89
N ILE A 380 -22.89 18.72 -2.14
CA ILE A 380 -23.51 17.52 -1.59
C ILE A 380 -23.71 17.76 -0.10
N ASP A 381 -24.96 18.04 0.30
CA ASP A 381 -25.32 18.23 1.71
C ASP A 381 -25.84 16.91 2.28
N VAL A 382 -25.06 16.29 3.16
CA VAL A 382 -25.46 15.05 3.84
C VAL A 382 -26.37 15.33 5.04
N GLY A 383 -26.54 16.59 5.45
CA GLY A 383 -27.29 16.96 6.65
C GLY A 383 -26.62 16.43 7.92
N LYS A 384 -27.41 15.81 8.81
CA LYS A 384 -26.94 15.21 10.06
C LYS A 384 -27.18 13.71 10.03
N VAL A 385 -26.11 12.92 9.92
CA VAL A 385 -26.18 11.46 9.77
C VAL A 385 -25.47 10.77 10.92
N TYR A 386 -26.10 9.72 11.45
CA TYR A 386 -25.50 8.80 12.41
C TYR A 386 -25.15 7.50 11.68
N LEU A 387 -23.86 7.24 11.52
CA LEU A 387 -23.34 6.00 10.95
C LEU A 387 -23.02 5.05 12.11
N ILE A 388 -23.94 4.12 12.37
CA ILE A 388 -23.77 3.08 13.40
C ILE A 388 -23.01 1.91 12.77
N GLY A 389 -21.77 1.72 13.21
CA GLY A 389 -20.83 0.75 12.67
C GLY A 389 -19.86 1.36 11.64
N ALA A 390 -18.61 1.45 12.03
CA ALA A 390 -17.45 1.81 11.20
C ALA A 390 -16.74 0.55 10.66
N GLY A 391 -17.47 -0.56 10.51
CA GLY A 391 -17.01 -1.76 9.81
C GLY A 391 -16.83 -1.54 8.29
N SER A 392 -16.86 -2.61 7.50
CA SER A 392 -16.54 -2.54 6.06
C SER A 392 -17.44 -1.58 5.27
N LEU A 393 -18.75 -1.62 5.51
CA LEU A 393 -19.71 -0.76 4.81
C LEU A 393 -19.56 0.70 5.22
N GLY A 394 -19.43 0.97 6.53
CA GLY A 394 -19.22 2.32 7.03
C GLY A 394 -17.91 2.93 6.50
N ASN A 395 -16.84 2.13 6.45
CA ASN A 395 -15.58 2.49 5.81
C ASN A 395 -15.76 2.85 4.33
N ALA A 396 -16.50 2.03 3.56
CA ALA A 396 -16.75 2.27 2.14
C ALA A 396 -17.56 3.54 1.89
N ILE A 397 -18.58 3.83 2.71
CA ILE A 397 -19.35 5.07 2.64
C ILE A 397 -18.43 6.28 2.86
N MET A 398 -17.61 6.25 3.90
CA MET A 398 -16.72 7.36 4.24
C MET A 398 -15.58 7.54 3.24
N TYR A 399 -15.08 6.45 2.66
CA TYR A 399 -14.14 6.49 1.53
C TYR A 399 -14.76 7.15 0.31
N LEU A 400 -15.98 6.77 -0.04
CA LEU A 400 -16.70 7.38 -1.16
C LEU A 400 -16.97 8.87 -0.94
N LEU A 401 -17.38 9.28 0.27
CA LEU A 401 -17.53 10.70 0.63
C LEU A 401 -16.20 11.46 0.54
N THR A 402 -15.08 10.81 0.87
CA THR A 402 -13.74 11.37 0.71
C THR A 402 -13.42 11.61 -0.77
N LEU A 403 -13.73 10.65 -1.63
CA LEU A 403 -13.57 10.81 -3.08
C LEU A 403 -14.50 11.89 -3.65
N PHE A 404 -15.75 11.99 -3.18
CA PHE A 404 -16.64 13.09 -3.55
C PHE A 404 -16.03 14.45 -3.24
N SER A 405 -15.36 14.58 -2.09
CA SER A 405 -14.75 15.84 -1.65
C SER A 405 -13.60 16.34 -2.53
N LEU A 406 -13.06 15.49 -3.42
CA LEU A 406 -12.02 15.88 -4.36
C LEU A 406 -12.53 16.91 -5.38
N LYS A 407 -13.80 16.79 -5.81
CA LYS A 407 -14.40 17.70 -6.80
C LYS A 407 -15.58 18.50 -6.24
N TYR A 408 -16.37 17.89 -5.37
CA TYR A 408 -17.63 18.43 -4.90
C TYR A 408 -17.51 18.92 -3.46
N LYS A 409 -18.27 19.96 -3.11
CA LYS A 409 -18.32 20.42 -1.73
C LYS A 409 -19.24 19.53 -0.92
N VAL A 410 -18.66 18.65 -0.10
CA VAL A 410 -19.41 17.77 0.82
C VAL A 410 -19.58 18.45 2.17
N ARG A 411 -20.80 18.83 2.56
CA ARG A 411 -21.08 19.50 3.84
C ARG A 411 -22.08 18.73 4.69
N GLY A 412 -22.07 19.01 5.99
CA GLY A 412 -22.96 18.38 6.97
C GLY A 412 -22.20 17.92 8.21
N THR A 413 -22.78 16.96 8.95
CA THR A 413 -22.16 16.30 10.10
C THR A 413 -22.40 14.79 10.07
N MET A 414 -21.31 14.03 10.12
CA MET A 414 -21.32 12.57 10.28
C MET A 414 -20.93 12.22 11.72
N TYR A 415 -21.80 11.52 12.45
CA TYR A 415 -21.49 10.90 13.74
C TYR A 415 -21.16 9.44 13.51
N ILE A 416 -19.92 9.04 13.79
CA ILE A 416 -19.43 7.68 13.58
C ILE A 416 -19.43 6.97 14.93
N VAL A 417 -20.29 5.96 15.07
CA VAL A 417 -20.45 5.21 16.33
C VAL A 417 -19.96 3.79 16.13
N ASP A 418 -18.83 3.45 16.73
CA ASP A 418 -18.30 2.09 16.71
C ASP A 418 -17.38 1.89 17.94
N PRO A 419 -17.73 1.00 18.88
CA PRO A 419 -16.92 0.73 20.06
C PRO A 419 -15.76 -0.24 19.77
N ASP A 420 -15.71 -0.88 18.61
CA ASP A 420 -14.71 -1.89 18.31
C ASP A 420 -13.35 -1.26 17.98
N VAL A 421 -12.31 -2.01 18.29
CA VAL A 421 -10.93 -1.75 17.87
C VAL A 421 -10.65 -2.46 16.53
N LEU A 422 -9.77 -1.88 15.71
CA LEU A 422 -9.33 -2.50 14.47
C LEU A 422 -8.35 -3.65 14.74
N GLU A 423 -8.73 -4.84 14.28
CA GLU A 423 -7.85 -6.01 14.23
C GLU A 423 -7.21 -6.19 12.85
N THR A 424 -6.08 -6.90 12.77
CA THR A 424 -5.41 -7.25 11.50
C THR A 424 -6.35 -7.86 10.47
N SER A 425 -7.23 -8.77 10.90
CA SER A 425 -8.19 -9.45 10.01
C SER A 425 -9.14 -8.46 9.32
N ASN A 426 -9.36 -7.29 9.90
CA ASN A 426 -10.28 -6.27 9.40
C ASN A 426 -9.70 -5.53 8.18
N LEU A 427 -8.38 -5.50 8.02
CA LEU A 427 -7.69 -4.94 6.85
C LEU A 427 -8.02 -5.69 5.55
N SER A 428 -8.60 -6.88 5.60
CA SER A 428 -9.14 -7.51 4.38
C SER A 428 -10.25 -6.71 3.70
N ARG A 429 -10.92 -5.80 4.43
CA ARG A 429 -12.23 -5.26 4.03
C ARG A 429 -12.54 -3.83 4.49
N HIS A 430 -11.69 -3.21 5.31
CA HIS A 430 -11.85 -1.81 5.74
C HIS A 430 -10.98 -0.91 4.86
N ILE A 431 -11.60 -0.30 3.85
CA ILE A 431 -10.88 0.36 2.74
C ILE A 431 -10.07 1.61 3.18
N LEU A 432 -10.47 2.30 4.26
CA LEU A 432 -9.73 3.44 4.80
C LEU A 432 -8.58 3.03 5.72
N ALA A 433 -8.66 1.84 6.31
CA ALA A 433 -7.73 1.40 7.33
C ALA A 433 -6.41 0.89 6.73
N THR A 434 -5.33 1.16 7.46
CA THR A 434 -3.95 0.77 7.16
C THR A 434 -3.34 -0.01 8.33
N ILE A 435 -2.15 -0.55 8.14
CA ILE A 435 -1.36 -1.22 9.18
C ILE A 435 -1.00 -0.29 10.35
N ALA A 436 -0.96 1.03 10.12
CA ALA A 436 -0.68 2.01 11.16
C ALA A 436 -1.87 2.23 12.11
N ASP A 437 -3.06 1.75 11.75
CA ASP A 437 -4.30 1.95 12.50
C ASP A 437 -4.70 0.73 13.35
N ILE A 438 -3.90 -0.35 13.33
CA ILE A 438 -4.18 -1.56 14.12
C ILE A 438 -4.07 -1.22 15.60
N GLY A 439 -5.11 -1.60 16.36
CA GLY A 439 -5.23 -1.25 17.77
C GLY A 439 -5.99 0.06 18.04
N ASP A 440 -6.31 0.85 17.01
CA ASP A 440 -7.14 2.05 17.16
C ASP A 440 -8.63 1.71 17.07
N PHE A 441 -9.47 2.51 17.74
CA PHE A 441 -10.93 2.41 17.58
C PHE A 441 -11.37 2.70 16.15
N LYS A 442 -12.24 1.85 15.59
CA LYS A 442 -12.71 1.97 14.19
C LYS A 442 -13.32 3.35 13.90
N ALA A 443 -14.04 3.93 14.85
CA ALA A 443 -14.60 5.28 14.70
C ALA A 443 -13.52 6.37 14.59
N ASN A 444 -12.43 6.28 15.35
CA ASN A 444 -11.31 7.22 15.27
C ASN A 444 -10.52 7.06 13.98
N ILE A 445 -10.41 5.84 13.44
CA ILE A 445 -9.77 5.60 12.15
C ILE A 445 -10.50 6.34 11.03
N VAL A 446 -11.83 6.29 11.02
CA VAL A 446 -12.63 7.04 10.06
C VAL A 446 -12.35 8.54 10.17
N LEU A 447 -12.34 9.09 11.39
CA LEU A 447 -12.01 10.51 11.61
C LEU A 447 -10.60 10.86 11.09
N LYS A 448 -9.60 10.02 11.38
CA LYS A 448 -8.20 10.22 10.97
C LYS A 448 -8.01 10.13 9.45
N ARG A 449 -8.68 9.18 8.80
CA ARG A 449 -8.43 8.78 7.40
C ARG A 449 -9.38 9.45 6.40
N ALA A 450 -10.64 9.70 6.75
CA ALA A 450 -11.62 10.36 5.88
C ALA A 450 -11.51 11.89 5.99
N ARG A 451 -10.37 12.46 5.57
CA ARG A 451 -10.13 13.91 5.64
C ARG A 451 -10.97 14.64 4.59
N ILE A 452 -12.11 15.18 5.01
CA ILE A 452 -13.05 15.94 4.18
C ILE A 452 -13.16 17.37 4.75
N PRO A 453 -12.47 18.38 4.17
CA PRO A 453 -12.36 19.70 4.78
C PRO A 453 -13.69 20.39 5.11
N SER A 454 -14.73 20.15 4.28
CA SER A 454 -16.04 20.80 4.43
C SER A 454 -17.07 20.01 5.24
N LEU A 455 -16.71 18.81 5.73
CA LEU A 455 -17.62 17.91 6.46
C LEU A 455 -17.17 17.75 7.90
N LYS A 456 -18.06 18.00 8.86
CA LYS A 456 -17.77 17.71 10.26
C LYS A 456 -17.91 16.21 10.52
N ILE A 457 -16.84 15.57 10.99
CA ILE A 457 -16.87 14.17 11.41
C ILE A 457 -16.66 14.13 12.92
N VAL A 458 -17.52 13.40 13.63
CA VAL A 458 -17.46 13.21 15.08
C VAL A 458 -17.37 11.72 15.35
N SER A 459 -16.27 11.26 15.96
CA SER A 459 -16.16 9.89 16.42
C SER A 459 -16.78 9.72 17.80
N ILE A 460 -17.47 8.61 18.01
CA ILE A 460 -18.04 8.18 19.28
C ILE A 460 -17.54 6.75 19.49
N CYS A 461 -16.42 6.64 20.20
CA CYS A 461 -15.93 5.40 20.75
C CYS A 461 -16.67 5.21 22.09
N GLY A 462 -17.10 3.97 22.41
CA GLY A 462 -18.02 3.67 23.50
C GLY A 462 -17.68 4.26 24.87
#